data_AF-A0A833RNF2-F1
#
_entry.id   AF-A0A833RNF2-F1
#
_cell.length_a   1.000
_cell.length_b   1.000
_cell.length_c   1.000
_cell.angle_alpha   90.00
_cell.angle_beta   90.00
_cell.angle_gamma   90.00
#
_symmetry.space_group_name_H-M   'P 1'
#
loop_
_entity.id
_entity.type
_entity.pdbx_description
1 polymer ?
#
loop_
_entity_poly.entity_id
_entity_poly.type
_entity_poly.pdbx_seq_one_letter_code
_entity_poly.pdbx_strand_id
1 'polypeptide(L)'
;MVEDIEQCLFVIVYRNVDESIEQLQQIRLLLGHKIYRDLGLTYYHVSYPEELLVSGKAQKNIVGYDQDSVYTFADSKKKPLTGSTDMKSNLSPAIKDVCADFAVSSGGAAFSSNNFLDAKPNQKKQFVHVAAKRVADGLVNLELEKDCSCEYQYGMIGRAQCKIVARKENFVSSLQNDKNR
;
A
#
# COMPACT_ATOMS: atom_id res chain seq x y z
N MET A 1 0.41 1.66 -17.39
CA MET A 1 -0.58 1.95 -16.33
C MET A 1 -0.88 3.42 -16.47
N VAL A 2 -1.93 3.86 -17.16
CA VAL A 2 -2.10 5.27 -17.60
C VAL A 2 -1.83 6.24 -16.45
N GLU A 3 -0.88 7.19 -16.55
CA GLU A 3 0.57 6.93 -16.72
C GLU A 3 1.25 7.03 -15.34
N ASP A 4 1.36 5.96 -14.55
CA ASP A 4 1.72 5.93 -13.10
C ASP A 4 0.59 6.36 -12.14
N ILE A 5 -0.65 6.09 -12.61
CA ILE A 5 -1.99 6.49 -12.11
C ILE A 5 -2.10 8.00 -11.93
N GLU A 6 -2.85 8.71 -12.78
CA GLU A 6 -2.32 8.97 -14.12
C GLU A 6 -1.04 9.80 -14.27
N GLN A 7 -0.43 10.24 -13.16
CA GLN A 7 1.02 10.09 -12.84
C GLN A 7 1.28 10.24 -11.31
N CYS A 8 0.27 10.69 -10.54
CA CYS A 8 -0.01 10.15 -9.20
C CYS A 8 -1.44 10.42 -8.61
N LEU A 9 -2.28 11.37 -9.08
CA LEU A 9 -3.09 11.20 -10.29
C LEU A 9 -2.69 12.08 -11.51
N PHE A 10 -1.67 12.91 -11.37
CA PHE A 10 -0.70 13.43 -12.37
C PHE A 10 0.06 14.56 -11.64
N VAL A 11 0.89 14.16 -10.66
CA VAL A 11 1.73 15.07 -9.85
C VAL A 11 0.97 16.30 -9.27
N ILE A 12 -0.23 16.08 -8.70
CA ILE A 12 -1.09 17.12 -8.08
C ILE A 12 -1.44 18.29 -9.06
N VAL A 13 -1.21 18.13 -10.38
CA VAL A 13 -1.23 19.20 -11.41
C VAL A 13 -0.09 20.22 -11.23
N TYR A 14 1.13 19.82 -11.58
CA TYR A 14 2.35 20.64 -11.66
C TYR A 14 2.79 21.35 -10.36
N ARG A 15 4.09 21.26 -10.03
CA ARG A 15 4.69 21.98 -8.89
C ARG A 15 4.43 23.51 -9.00
N ASN A 16 3.74 24.08 -8.00
CA ASN A 16 3.54 25.53 -7.79
C ASN A 16 2.81 26.30 -8.91
N VAL A 17 1.47 26.19 -8.99
CA VAL A 17 0.63 27.24 -9.61
C VAL A 17 -0.65 27.48 -8.79
N ASP A 18 -0.75 28.70 -8.24
CA ASP A 18 -1.88 29.36 -7.57
C ASP A 18 -2.54 28.74 -6.32
N GLU A 19 -2.74 29.62 -5.33
CA GLU A 19 -3.17 29.36 -3.94
C GLU A 19 -4.67 28.99 -3.80
N SER A 20 -5.31 28.55 -4.89
CA SER A 20 -6.76 28.36 -5.02
C SER A 20 -7.21 26.94 -5.40
N ILE A 21 -6.28 25.99 -5.56
CA ILE A 21 -6.56 24.66 -6.16
C ILE A 21 -6.62 23.50 -5.12
N GLU A 22 -6.23 23.71 -3.86
CA GLU A 22 -6.09 22.62 -2.85
C GLU A 22 -7.34 21.73 -2.67
N GLN A 23 -8.54 22.33 -2.69
CA GLN A 23 -9.81 21.61 -2.46
C GLN A 23 -10.07 20.53 -3.53
N LEU A 24 -9.69 20.80 -4.80
CA LEU A 24 -9.88 19.86 -5.91
C LEU A 24 -8.96 18.64 -5.79
N GLN A 25 -7.80 18.79 -5.15
CA GLN A 25 -6.84 17.69 -4.95
C GLN A 25 -7.35 16.71 -3.89
N GLN A 26 -7.91 17.21 -2.79
CA GLN A 26 -8.55 16.37 -1.77
C GLN A 26 -9.73 15.58 -2.37
N ILE A 27 -10.57 16.22 -3.20
CA ILE A 27 -11.69 15.54 -3.89
C ILE A 27 -11.19 14.39 -4.78
N ARG A 28 -10.08 14.57 -5.51
CA ARG A 28 -9.49 13.51 -6.35
C ARG A 28 -8.98 12.32 -5.55
N LEU A 29 -8.31 12.57 -4.43
CA LEU A 29 -7.83 11.51 -3.52
C LEU A 29 -9.00 10.73 -2.91
N LEU A 30 -10.04 11.44 -2.45
CA LEU A 30 -11.26 10.82 -1.91
C LEU A 30 -11.99 9.97 -2.97
N LEU A 31 -12.08 10.45 -4.21
CA LEU A 31 -12.65 9.69 -5.32
C LEU A 31 -11.80 8.46 -5.67
N GLY A 32 -10.48 8.59 -5.67
CA GLY A 32 -9.54 7.47 -5.83
C GLY A 32 -9.74 6.40 -4.75
N HIS A 33 -9.81 6.80 -3.47
CA HIS A 33 -10.07 5.88 -2.37
C HIS A 33 -11.41 5.17 -2.50
N LYS A 34 -12.46 5.90 -2.88
CA LYS A 34 -13.78 5.31 -3.13
C LYS A 34 -13.70 4.25 -4.24
N ILE A 35 -13.10 4.58 -5.39
CA ILE A 35 -12.97 3.65 -6.52
C ILE A 35 -12.15 2.40 -6.12
N TYR A 36 -11.02 2.59 -5.44
CA TYR A 36 -10.19 1.46 -4.98
C TYR A 36 -10.93 0.57 -3.99
N ARG A 37 -11.67 1.15 -3.03
CA ARG A 37 -12.45 0.39 -2.05
C ARG A 37 -13.61 -0.35 -2.70
N ASP A 38 -14.39 0.33 -3.55
CA ASP A 38 -15.59 -0.23 -4.18
C ASP A 38 -15.22 -1.34 -5.20
N LEU A 39 -14.01 -1.29 -5.79
CA LEU A 39 -13.45 -2.34 -6.66
C LEU A 39 -12.60 -3.40 -5.94
N GLY A 40 -12.21 -3.17 -4.69
CA GLY A 40 -11.37 -4.09 -3.89
C GLY A 40 -9.90 -4.10 -4.30
N LEU A 41 -9.44 -2.99 -4.89
CA LEU A 41 -8.06 -2.82 -5.35
C LEU A 41 -7.14 -2.38 -4.21
N THR A 42 -5.87 -2.74 -4.35
CA THR A 42 -4.78 -2.33 -3.45
C THR A 42 -3.68 -1.69 -4.28
N TYR A 43 -3.18 -0.52 -3.87
CA TYR A 43 -2.10 0.19 -4.56
C TYR A 43 -0.78 0.02 -3.81
N TYR A 44 0.28 -0.35 -4.52
CA TYR A 44 1.64 -0.41 -4.00
C TYR A 44 2.47 0.69 -4.65
N HIS A 45 3.19 1.47 -3.85
CA HIS A 45 3.95 2.63 -4.31
C HIS A 45 5.44 2.41 -4.15
N VAL A 46 6.23 2.84 -5.14
CA VAL A 46 7.69 2.85 -5.07
C VAL A 46 8.15 4.25 -5.49
N SER A 47 8.50 5.08 -4.52
CA SER A 47 9.03 6.44 -4.76
C SER A 47 10.53 6.52 -4.50
N TYR A 48 11.11 7.68 -4.80
CA TYR A 48 12.42 8.10 -4.32
C TYR A 48 12.25 9.07 -3.13
N PRO A 49 11.76 8.61 -1.95
CA PRO A 49 11.48 9.51 -0.83
C PRO A 49 12.78 10.03 -0.23
N GLU A 50 12.75 11.25 0.32
CA GLU A 50 13.79 11.67 1.26
C GLU A 50 13.83 10.78 2.51
N GLU A 51 14.84 10.98 3.37
CA GLU A 51 15.19 10.03 4.42
C GLU A 51 13.98 9.62 5.29
N LEU A 52 13.76 8.31 5.40
CA LEU A 52 12.76 7.75 6.31
C LEU A 52 13.32 7.84 7.74
N LEU A 53 12.75 8.75 8.54
CA LEU A 53 13.18 8.97 9.91
C LEU A 53 12.34 8.11 10.86
N VAL A 54 13.02 7.42 11.78
CA VAL A 54 12.37 6.78 12.94
C VAL A 54 12.90 7.47 14.19
N SER A 55 11.99 8.07 14.97
CA SER A 55 12.33 8.92 16.13
C SER A 55 13.40 9.98 15.78
N GLY A 56 13.26 10.62 14.62
CA GLY A 56 14.18 11.66 14.12
C GLY A 56 15.52 11.15 13.55
N LYS A 57 15.73 9.84 13.42
CA LYS A 57 16.98 9.25 12.88
C LYS A 57 16.73 8.53 11.56
N ALA A 58 17.50 8.86 10.53
CA ALA A 58 17.43 8.24 9.21
C ALA A 58 17.72 6.72 9.26
N GLN A 59 16.86 5.92 8.62
CA GLN A 59 16.92 4.47 8.62
C GLN A 59 17.09 3.92 7.19
N LYS A 60 18.35 3.75 6.75
CA LYS A 60 18.71 3.17 5.44
C LYS A 60 18.43 1.66 5.30
N ASN A 61 17.98 1.00 6.37
CA ASN A 61 17.62 -0.42 6.42
C ASN A 61 16.13 -0.70 6.18
N ILE A 62 15.29 0.33 6.09
CA ILE A 62 13.86 0.21 5.78
C ILE A 62 13.68 -0.12 4.29
N VAL A 63 12.88 -1.14 4.01
CA VAL A 63 12.43 -1.51 2.66
C VAL A 63 11.17 -0.72 2.28
N GLY A 64 10.23 -0.63 3.23
CA GLY A 64 8.96 0.05 3.04
C GLY A 64 8.10 -0.01 4.29
N TYR A 65 6.87 0.47 4.20
CA TYR A 65 5.89 0.49 5.28
C TYR A 65 4.46 0.43 4.74
N ASP A 66 3.54 -0.08 5.54
CA ASP A 66 2.10 -0.02 5.30
C ASP A 66 1.37 0.74 6.42
N GLN A 67 0.09 0.45 6.67
CA GLN A 67 -0.72 1.10 7.69
C GLN A 67 -0.21 0.79 9.11
N ASP A 68 0.22 -0.45 9.35
CA ASP A 68 0.46 -0.97 10.70
C ASP A 68 1.94 -1.21 10.98
N SER A 69 2.75 -1.47 9.94
CA SER A 69 4.10 -2.02 10.11
C SER A 69 5.15 -1.36 9.22
N VAL A 70 6.38 -1.26 9.74
CA VAL A 70 7.58 -0.93 8.96
C VAL A 70 8.35 -2.21 8.66
N TYR A 71 8.77 -2.37 7.40
CA TYR A 71 9.53 -3.51 6.92
C TYR A 71 10.98 -3.15 6.67
N THR A 72 11.90 -4.03 7.06
CA THR A 72 13.35 -3.83 6.98
C THR A 72 14.04 -4.98 6.24
N PHE A 73 15.32 -4.83 5.89
CA PHE A 73 16.11 -5.93 5.31
C PHE A 73 16.13 -7.20 6.17
N ALA A 74 15.96 -7.09 7.50
CA ALA A 74 15.96 -8.22 8.41
C ALA A 74 14.72 -9.13 8.22
N ASP A 75 13.59 -8.55 7.81
CA ASP A 75 12.33 -9.27 7.59
C ASP A 75 12.38 -10.20 6.37
N SER A 76 13.41 -10.09 5.53
CA SER A 76 13.66 -11.01 4.41
C SER A 76 13.68 -12.47 4.85
N LYS A 77 14.20 -12.77 6.05
CA LYS A 77 14.28 -14.13 6.59
C LYS A 77 13.01 -14.57 7.33
N LYS A 78 12.15 -13.63 7.75
CA LYS A 78 10.94 -13.95 8.53
C LYS A 78 9.84 -14.57 7.66
N LYS A 79 9.05 -15.45 8.28
CA LYS A 79 7.79 -16.02 7.77
C LYS A 79 6.87 -16.22 8.99
N PRO A 80 5.70 -15.57 9.09
CA PRO A 80 5.16 -14.55 8.19
C PRO A 80 5.98 -13.24 8.19
N LEU A 81 5.61 -12.29 7.33
CA LEU A 81 6.26 -10.98 7.25
C LEU A 81 5.69 -10.03 8.31
N THR A 82 6.27 -9.99 9.51
CA THR A 82 5.69 -9.21 10.64
C THR A 82 5.86 -7.71 10.50
N GLY A 83 7.02 -7.25 9.99
CA GLY A 83 7.48 -5.88 10.17
C GLY A 83 7.71 -5.52 11.65
N SER A 84 7.67 -4.23 11.96
CA SER A 84 7.68 -3.63 13.30
C SER A 84 6.66 -2.50 13.40
N THR A 85 5.72 -2.65 14.35
CA THR A 85 4.72 -1.65 14.75
C THR A 85 5.35 -0.51 15.56
N ASP A 86 6.34 -0.80 16.40
CA ASP A 86 7.07 0.21 17.19
C ASP A 86 7.84 1.21 16.30
N MET A 87 8.42 0.71 15.20
CA MET A 87 9.01 1.57 14.18
C MET A 87 7.94 2.36 13.43
N LYS A 88 6.74 1.81 13.20
CA LYS A 88 5.63 2.51 12.52
C LYS A 88 5.10 3.70 13.33
N SER A 89 4.88 3.52 14.63
CA SER A 89 4.40 4.60 15.51
C SER A 89 5.40 5.76 15.65
N ASN A 90 6.68 5.50 15.35
CA ASN A 90 7.77 6.46 15.37
C ASN A 90 8.25 6.90 13.98
N LEU A 91 7.60 6.43 12.90
CA LEU A 91 7.99 6.73 11.53
C LEU A 91 7.45 8.10 11.11
N SER A 92 8.35 9.00 10.71
CA SER A 92 8.01 10.22 10.00
C SER A 92 8.84 10.28 8.71
N PRO A 93 8.23 10.26 7.52
CA PRO A 93 8.97 10.60 6.31
C PRO A 93 9.40 12.08 6.38
N ALA A 94 10.61 12.41 5.92
CA ALA A 94 11.12 13.79 5.97
C ALA A 94 10.25 14.78 5.16
N ILE A 95 9.60 14.29 4.10
CA ILE A 95 8.62 15.02 3.28
C ILE A 95 7.35 14.16 3.18
N LYS A 96 6.17 14.79 3.26
CA LYS A 96 4.88 14.11 3.04
C LYS A 96 4.74 13.67 1.58
N ASP A 97 4.66 12.37 1.36
CA ASP A 97 4.40 11.76 0.05
C ASP A 97 2.93 11.29 0.01
N VAL A 98 2.09 12.07 -0.67
CA VAL A 98 0.65 11.81 -0.81
C VAL A 98 0.36 10.46 -1.48
N CYS A 99 1.27 9.99 -2.34
CA CYS A 99 1.13 8.70 -3.03
C CYS A 99 1.48 7.53 -2.12
N ALA A 100 2.46 7.71 -1.24
CA ALA A 100 2.75 6.77 -0.16
C ALA A 100 1.58 6.68 0.83
N ASP A 101 1.01 7.82 1.24
CA ASP A 101 -0.18 7.87 2.10
C ASP A 101 -1.39 7.17 1.44
N PHE A 102 -1.60 7.38 0.13
CA PHE A 102 -2.64 6.69 -0.65
C PHE A 102 -2.43 5.18 -0.72
N ALA A 103 -1.19 4.72 -0.96
CA ALA A 103 -0.86 3.30 -1.00
C ALA A 103 -1.16 2.61 0.33
N VAL A 104 -0.65 3.20 1.41
CA VAL A 104 -0.84 2.76 2.80
C VAL A 104 -2.33 2.63 3.13
N SER A 105 -3.12 3.68 2.90
CA SER A 105 -4.55 3.70 3.21
C SER A 105 -5.43 2.89 2.23
N SER A 106 -4.89 2.45 1.09
CA SER A 106 -5.51 1.44 0.22
C SER A 106 -5.28 -0.02 0.68
N GLY A 107 -4.60 -0.21 1.82
CA GLY A 107 -4.16 -1.51 2.36
C GLY A 107 -2.91 -2.09 1.68
N GLY A 108 -2.22 -1.26 0.90
CA GLY A 108 -0.95 -1.59 0.26
C GLY A 108 0.24 -1.09 1.07
N ALA A 109 1.37 -0.93 0.39
CA ALA A 109 2.62 -0.49 1.03
C ALA A 109 3.38 0.50 0.15
N ALA A 110 4.11 1.40 0.80
CA ALA A 110 5.07 2.31 0.18
C ALA A 110 6.50 1.79 0.37
N PHE A 111 7.30 1.77 -0.69
CA PHE A 111 8.67 1.24 -0.72
C PHE A 111 9.68 2.34 -1.10
N SER A 112 10.84 2.36 -0.44
CA SER A 112 11.88 3.38 -0.67
C SER A 112 12.91 2.92 -1.71
N SER A 113 12.89 3.52 -2.90
CA SER A 113 13.91 3.24 -3.92
C SER A 113 15.29 3.79 -3.56
N ASN A 114 15.40 4.87 -2.76
CA ASN A 114 16.69 5.37 -2.24
C ASN A 114 17.38 4.27 -1.43
N ASN A 115 16.67 3.69 -0.46
CA ASN A 115 17.20 2.64 0.39
C ASN A 115 17.54 1.38 -0.41
N PHE A 116 16.83 1.10 -1.52
CA PHE A 116 17.24 0.06 -2.47
C PHE A 116 18.53 0.42 -3.22
N LEU A 117 18.65 1.63 -3.77
CA LEU A 117 19.79 2.06 -4.60
C LEU A 117 21.09 2.16 -3.78
N ASP A 118 21.03 2.68 -2.56
CA ASP A 118 22.14 2.76 -1.60
C ASP A 118 22.58 1.39 -1.06
N ALA A 119 21.72 0.37 -1.17
CA ALA A 119 22.00 -0.93 -0.53
C ALA A 119 23.13 -1.71 -1.22
N LYS A 120 23.89 -2.46 -0.41
CA LYS A 120 24.89 -3.42 -0.91
C LYS A 120 24.20 -4.55 -1.71
N PRO A 121 24.90 -5.24 -2.64
CA PRO A 121 24.27 -6.26 -3.50
C PRO A 121 23.47 -7.35 -2.76
N ASN A 122 23.90 -7.75 -1.55
CA ASN A 122 23.15 -8.68 -0.71
C ASN A 122 21.85 -8.06 -0.15
N GLN A 123 21.91 -6.80 0.30
CA GLN A 123 20.76 -6.05 0.80
C GLN A 123 19.75 -5.72 -0.31
N LYS A 124 20.21 -5.49 -1.56
CA LYS A 124 19.33 -5.35 -2.73
C LYS A 124 18.47 -6.60 -2.94
N LYS A 125 19.04 -7.81 -2.78
CA LYS A 125 18.27 -9.06 -2.80
C LYS A 125 17.28 -9.16 -1.63
N GLN A 126 17.67 -8.71 -0.43
CA GLN A 126 16.79 -8.68 0.74
C GLN A 126 15.61 -7.71 0.55
N PHE A 127 15.84 -6.53 -0.03
CA PHE A 127 14.81 -5.56 -0.39
C PHE A 127 13.76 -6.18 -1.30
N VAL A 128 14.19 -6.71 -2.46
CA VAL A 128 13.29 -7.32 -3.46
C VAL A 128 12.51 -8.46 -2.83
N HIS A 129 13.14 -9.29 -2.00
CA HIS A 129 12.48 -10.40 -1.33
C HIS A 129 11.42 -9.95 -0.30
N VAL A 130 11.66 -8.86 0.44
CA VAL A 130 10.68 -8.27 1.37
C VAL A 130 9.53 -7.61 0.63
N ALA A 131 9.82 -6.79 -0.38
CA ALA A 131 8.80 -6.12 -1.19
C ALA A 131 7.92 -7.14 -1.93
N ALA A 132 8.52 -8.12 -2.61
CA ALA A 132 7.79 -9.19 -3.28
C ALA A 132 6.94 -10.03 -2.31
N LYS A 133 7.46 -10.31 -1.10
CA LYS A 133 6.66 -10.95 -0.04
C LYS A 133 5.44 -10.11 0.33
N ARG A 134 5.59 -8.80 0.61
CA ARG A 134 4.47 -7.95 1.04
C ARG A 134 3.41 -7.78 -0.04
N VAL A 135 3.82 -7.70 -1.31
CA VAL A 135 2.91 -7.67 -2.46
C VAL A 135 2.18 -9.01 -2.62
N ALA A 136 2.90 -10.13 -2.55
CA ALA A 136 2.28 -11.46 -2.65
C ALA A 136 1.32 -11.73 -1.49
N ASP A 137 1.68 -11.34 -0.27
CA ASP A 137 0.87 -11.48 0.95
C ASP A 137 -0.48 -10.76 0.79
N GLY A 138 -0.48 -9.49 0.40
CA GLY A 138 -1.72 -8.74 0.13
C GLY A 138 -2.48 -9.16 -1.14
N LEU A 139 -1.97 -10.11 -1.93
CA LEU A 139 -2.69 -10.73 -3.05
C LEU A 139 -3.32 -12.09 -2.66
N VAL A 140 -2.68 -12.87 -1.79
CA VAL A 140 -3.13 -14.23 -1.43
C VAL A 140 -3.91 -14.28 -0.12
N ASN A 141 -3.63 -13.37 0.81
CA ASN A 141 -4.22 -13.31 2.15
C ASN A 141 -5.30 -12.22 2.26
N LEU A 142 -5.91 -11.85 1.14
CA LEU A 142 -7.00 -10.86 1.06
C LEU A 142 -8.33 -11.56 0.77
N GLU A 143 -9.31 -11.42 1.65
CA GLU A 143 -10.67 -11.91 1.49
C GLU A 143 -11.62 -10.72 1.23
N LEU A 144 -12.43 -10.81 0.18
CA LEU A 144 -13.37 -9.77 -0.24
C LEU A 144 -14.78 -10.35 -0.28
N GLU A 145 -15.65 -9.87 0.59
CA GLU A 145 -17.07 -10.20 0.59
C GLU A 145 -17.81 -9.31 -0.42
N LYS A 146 -18.61 -9.92 -1.29
CA LYS A 146 -19.37 -9.23 -2.33
C LYS A 146 -20.86 -9.55 -2.19
N ASP A 147 -21.65 -8.50 -2.07
CA ASP A 147 -23.12 -8.56 -2.17
C ASP A 147 -23.50 -8.27 -3.62
N CYS A 148 -24.31 -9.15 -4.23
CA CYS A 148 -24.66 -9.09 -5.65
C CYS A 148 -26.18 -9.05 -5.83
N SER A 149 -26.70 -7.91 -6.30
CA SER A 149 -28.09 -7.73 -6.73
C SER A 149 -28.23 -8.04 -8.23
N CYS A 150 -29.41 -8.46 -8.68
CA CYS A 150 -29.76 -8.44 -10.10
C CYS A 150 -30.55 -7.15 -10.38
N GLU A 151 -30.03 -6.31 -11.27
CA GLU A 151 -30.63 -5.02 -11.61
C GLU A 151 -30.91 -4.93 -13.12
N TYR A 152 -32.06 -4.38 -13.48
CA TYR A 152 -32.45 -4.16 -14.87
C TYR A 152 -31.66 -2.99 -15.47
N GLN A 153 -30.58 -3.27 -16.17
CA GLN A 153 -29.92 -2.27 -16.99
C GLN A 153 -30.82 -1.92 -18.19
N TYR A 154 -31.07 -0.61 -18.35
CA TYR A 154 -31.93 -0.04 -19.39
C TYR A 154 -33.36 -0.62 -19.42
N GLY A 155 -33.85 -1.11 -18.27
CA GLY A 155 -35.23 -1.63 -18.12
C GLY A 155 -35.53 -2.97 -18.81
N MET A 156 -34.58 -3.57 -19.54
CA MET A 156 -34.83 -4.77 -20.36
C MET A 156 -33.85 -5.93 -20.10
N ILE A 157 -32.65 -5.65 -19.60
CA ILE A 157 -31.60 -6.67 -19.41
C ILE A 157 -31.19 -6.72 -17.94
N GLY A 158 -31.59 -7.77 -17.24
CA GLY A 158 -31.08 -8.05 -15.89
C GLY A 158 -29.57 -8.32 -15.94
N ARG A 159 -28.78 -7.58 -15.17
CA ARG A 159 -27.36 -7.85 -14.95
C ARG A 159 -27.08 -7.93 -13.46
N ALA A 160 -26.21 -8.88 -13.08
CA ALA A 160 -25.68 -8.93 -11.73
C ALA A 160 -24.77 -7.71 -11.50
N GLN A 161 -25.09 -6.91 -10.48
CA GLN A 161 -24.23 -5.84 -9.97
C GLN A 161 -23.73 -6.27 -8.59
N CYS A 162 -22.41 -6.47 -8.49
CA CYS A 162 -21.74 -6.86 -7.26
C CYS A 162 -21.01 -5.67 -6.66
N LYS A 163 -21.28 -5.35 -5.40
CA LYS A 163 -20.56 -4.36 -4.60
C LYS A 163 -19.77 -5.07 -3.51
N ILE A 164 -18.58 -4.57 -3.18
CA ILE A 164 -17.82 -5.09 -2.03
C ILE A 164 -18.43 -4.54 -0.76
N VAL A 165 -18.73 -5.42 0.19
CA VAL A 165 -19.36 -5.09 1.48
C VAL A 165 -18.43 -5.29 2.67
N ALA A 166 -17.48 -6.22 2.57
CA ALA A 166 -16.40 -6.37 3.54
C ALA A 166 -15.06 -6.68 2.86
N ARG A 167 -13.98 -6.21 3.49
CA ARG A 167 -12.59 -6.53 3.17
C ARG A 167 -11.94 -7.05 4.45
N LYS A 168 -11.33 -8.21 4.40
CA LYS A 168 -10.65 -8.83 5.54
C LYS A 168 -9.28 -9.31 5.12
N GLU A 169 -8.26 -8.87 5.85
CA GLU A 169 -6.91 -9.36 5.68
C GLU A 169 -6.73 -10.57 6.60
N ASN A 170 -6.58 -11.74 5.99
CA ASN A 170 -6.41 -13.00 6.67
C ASN A 170 -4.93 -13.15 7.05
N PHE A 171 -4.56 -12.59 8.21
CA PHE A 171 -3.24 -12.83 8.78
C PHE A 171 -3.00 -14.34 8.98
N VAL A 172 -2.29 -14.97 8.04
CA VAL A 172 -1.87 -16.38 8.17
C VAL A 172 -0.68 -16.47 9.12
N SER A 173 -0.99 -16.22 10.39
CA SER A 173 -0.25 -16.67 11.54
C SER A 173 -1.15 -17.63 12.34
N SER A 174 -0.60 -18.78 12.71
CA SER A 174 -1.19 -19.81 13.58
C SER A 174 -2.43 -20.61 13.11
N LEU A 175 -2.36 -21.23 11.93
CA LEU A 175 -3.03 -22.54 11.68
C LEU A 175 -2.08 -23.59 11.09
N GLN A 176 -0.89 -23.68 11.70
CA GLN A 176 0.06 -24.77 11.44
C GLN A 176 0.88 -25.08 12.71
N ASN A 177 0.19 -25.57 13.76
CA ASN A 177 0.81 -26.38 14.82
C ASN A 177 -0.15 -27.16 15.75
N ASP A 178 -1.42 -27.40 15.37
CA ASP A 178 -2.30 -28.35 16.09
C ASP A 178 -2.44 -29.68 15.33
N LYS A 179 -1.31 -30.39 15.19
CA LYS A 179 -1.26 -31.82 14.86
C LYS A 179 0.13 -32.43 15.14
N ASN A 180 0.56 -32.40 16.40
CA ASN A 180 1.46 -33.38 17.03
C ASN A 180 1.74 -33.01 18.51
N ARG A 181 0.81 -33.36 19.40
CA ARG A 181 1.11 -33.73 20.79
C ARG A 181 0.03 -34.68 21.31
#